data_AF-A0A4Q3JE40-F1
#
_entry.id   AF-A0A4Q3JE40-F1
#
_cell.length_a   1.000
_cell.length_b   1.000
_cell.length_c   1.000
_cell.angle_alpha   90.00
_cell.angle_beta   90.00
_cell.angle_gamma   90.00
#
_symmetry.space_group_name_H-M   'P 1'
#
loop_
_entity.id
_entity.type
_entity.pdbx_description
1 polymer ?
#
loop_
_entity_poly.entity_id
_entity_poly.type
_entity_poly.pdbx_seq_one_letter_code
_entity_poly.pdbx_strand_id
1 'polypeptide(L)'
;TETLSRIDSNKTGIGVFGLAFYENNADKLKVATVGDVVPSVESISSGEYPVSRPLFFYVKKAHIGVIPGLKEYVEYFLSEDMVGPDSPLADYGLVAAPDAERDAARAAFEAGTTL
;
A
#
# COMPACT_ATOMS: atom_id res chain seq x y z
N THR A 1 18.10 -8.44 7.24
CA THR A 1 18.12 -8.68 5.79
C THR A 1 19.42 -8.15 5.21
N GLU A 2 19.84 -8.59 4.02
CA GLU A 2 21.06 -8.12 3.35
C GLU A 2 21.09 -6.59 3.17
N THR A 3 19.95 -5.99 2.83
CA THR A 3 19.80 -4.54 2.65
C THR A 3 20.11 -3.74 3.92
N LEU A 4 19.67 -4.22 5.09
CA LEU A 4 19.96 -3.57 6.38
C LEU A 4 21.47 -3.61 6.69
N SER A 5 22.13 -4.73 6.42
CA SER A 5 23.57 -4.89 6.63
C SER A 5 24.40 -3.97 5.73
N ARG A 6 23.94 -3.71 4.50
CA ARG A 6 24.59 -2.76 3.58
C ARG A 6 24.45 -1.30 4.04
N ILE A 7 23.30 -0.93 4.61
CA ILE A 7 23.12 0.41 5.20
C ILE A 7 23.97 0.58 6.47
N ASP A 8 24.02 -0.43 7.34
CA ASP A 8 24.79 -0.34 8.59
C ASP A 8 26.32 -0.25 8.36
N SER A 9 26.81 -0.97 7.36
CA SER A 9 28.23 -1.00 6.99
C SER A 9 28.71 0.24 6.23
N ASN A 10 27.81 1.02 5.61
CA ASN A 10 28.13 2.26 4.92
C ASN A 10 27.58 3.47 5.67
N LYS A 11 28.45 4.25 6.33
CA LYS A 11 28.07 5.42 7.15
C LYS A 11 27.42 6.56 6.36
N THR A 12 27.51 6.57 5.04
CA THR A 12 26.83 7.53 4.15
C THR A 12 25.78 6.86 3.26
N GLY A 13 25.42 5.60 3.54
CA GLY A 13 24.44 4.84 2.77
C GLY A 13 23.03 5.43 2.89
N ILE A 14 22.36 5.54 1.75
CA ILE A 14 20.94 5.92 1.66
C ILE A 14 20.21 4.76 0.98
N GLY A 15 19.04 4.41 1.50
CA GLY A 15 18.18 3.38 0.95
C GLY A 15 16.72 3.81 0.95
N VAL A 16 15.96 3.27 -0.01
CA VAL A 16 14.52 3.45 -0.08
C VAL A 16 13.86 2.18 0.46
N PHE A 17 13.02 2.34 1.47
CA PHE A 17 12.34 1.24 2.16
C PHE A 17 10.84 1.53 2.24
N GLY A 18 10.03 0.47 2.34
CA GLY A 18 8.63 0.62 2.73
C GLY A 18 8.50 1.12 4.16
N LEU A 19 7.39 1.81 4.47
CA LEU A 19 7.15 2.41 5.80
C LEU A 19 7.28 1.38 6.93
N ALA A 20 6.63 0.22 6.80
CA ALA A 20 6.68 -0.83 7.81
C ALA A 20 8.11 -1.37 8.06
N PHE A 21 8.97 -1.35 7.05
CA PHE A 21 10.37 -1.74 7.25
C PHE A 21 11.11 -0.72 8.13
N TYR A 22 10.84 0.57 7.93
CA TYR A 22 11.36 1.63 8.79
C TYR A 22 10.83 1.49 10.22
N GLU A 23 9.51 1.37 10.40
CA GLU A 23 8.88 1.30 11.74
C GLU A 23 9.41 0.11 12.55
N ASN A 24 9.60 -1.05 11.91
CA ASN A 24 10.16 -2.25 12.55
C ASN A 24 11.67 -2.18 12.84
N ASN A 25 12.38 -1.18 12.32
CA ASN A 25 13.83 -1.01 12.48
C ASN A 25 14.20 0.43 12.84
N ALA A 26 13.27 1.17 13.47
CA ALA A 26 13.45 2.59 13.80
C ALA A 26 14.58 2.84 14.81
N ASP A 27 15.00 1.79 15.54
CA ASP A 27 16.19 1.79 16.41
C ASP A 27 17.51 1.86 15.61
N LYS A 28 17.51 1.41 14.36
CA LYS A 28 18.68 1.29 13.49
C LYS A 28 18.68 2.26 12.32
N LEU A 29 17.50 2.68 11.88
CA LEU A 29 17.32 3.52 10.71
C LEU A 29 16.93 4.94 11.12
N LYS A 30 17.53 5.91 10.42
CA LYS A 30 17.08 7.30 10.48
C LYS A 30 16.18 7.56 9.28
N VAL A 31 15.03 8.19 9.53
CA VAL A 31 14.12 8.63 8.48
C VAL A 31 14.53 10.01 7.98
N ALA A 32 14.51 10.20 6.66
CA ALA A 32 14.65 11.50 6.04
C ALA A 32 13.25 12.06 5.77
N THR A 33 13.06 13.36 5.99
CA THR A 33 11.87 14.07 5.53
C THR A 33 11.99 14.38 4.04
N VAL A 34 10.85 14.50 3.36
CA VAL A 34 10.80 14.96 1.98
C VAL A 34 9.85 16.15 1.91
N GLY A 35 10.38 17.31 1.54
CA GLY A 35 9.60 18.56 1.57
C GLY A 35 9.11 18.91 2.98
N ASP A 36 9.93 18.63 4.01
CA ASP A 36 9.60 18.79 5.43
C ASP A 36 8.47 17.90 5.97
N VAL A 37 7.96 16.97 5.17
CA VAL A 37 6.96 15.96 5.58
C VAL A 37 7.66 14.68 6.03
N VAL A 38 7.28 14.18 7.22
CA VAL A 38 7.72 12.89 7.76
C VAL A 38 6.80 11.78 7.22
N PRO A 39 7.32 10.63 6.77
CA PRO A 39 6.47 9.53 6.35
C PRO A 39 5.76 8.90 7.55
N SER A 40 4.44 8.76 7.44
CA SER A 40 3.58 8.05 8.38
C SER A 40 2.38 7.48 7.63
N VAL A 41 1.59 6.61 8.27
CA VAL A 41 0.31 6.14 7.71
C VAL A 41 -0.60 7.32 7.34
N GLU A 42 -0.65 8.34 8.19
CA GLU A 42 -1.46 9.55 7.98
C GLU A 42 -0.96 10.42 6.81
N SER A 43 0.33 10.73 6.76
CA SER A 43 0.88 11.57 5.69
C SER A 43 0.87 10.86 4.32
N ILE A 44 0.95 9.52 4.32
CA ILE A 44 0.83 8.72 3.09
C ILE A 44 -0.63 8.61 2.64
N SER A 45 -1.56 8.26 3.53
CA SER A 45 -2.98 8.08 3.18
C SER A 45 -3.67 9.39 2.77
N SER A 46 -3.24 10.52 3.33
CA SER A 46 -3.70 11.86 2.90
C SER A 46 -3.08 12.34 1.58
N GLY A 47 -2.04 11.67 1.09
CA GLY A 47 -1.28 12.08 -0.10
C GLY A 47 -0.29 13.24 0.13
N GLU A 48 -0.12 13.70 1.37
CA GLU A 48 0.83 14.77 1.72
C GLU A 48 2.28 14.32 1.54
N TYR A 49 2.59 13.05 1.83
CA TYR A 49 3.93 12.52 1.67
C TYR A 49 4.24 12.25 0.18
N PRO A 50 5.18 13.00 -0.43
CA PRO A 50 5.29 13.08 -1.89
C PRO A 50 5.95 11.86 -2.54
N VAL A 51 6.51 10.95 -1.75
CA VAL A 51 7.20 9.73 -2.24
C VAL A 51 6.36 8.47 -1.94
N SER A 52 5.07 8.64 -1.68
CA SER A 52 4.11 7.54 -1.66
C SER A 52 3.72 7.14 -3.08
N ARG A 53 3.28 5.89 -3.26
CA ARG A 53 2.79 5.39 -4.56
C ARG A 53 1.54 4.56 -4.35
N PRO A 54 0.42 4.88 -5.03
CA PRO A 54 -0.74 3.99 -5.03
C PRO A 54 -0.38 2.69 -5.73
N LEU A 55 -0.86 1.58 -5.16
CA LEU A 55 -0.79 0.26 -5.78
C LEU A 55 -2.12 -0.04 -6.45
N PHE A 56 -2.06 -0.56 -7.67
CA PHE A 56 -3.24 -0.87 -8.46
C PHE A 56 -3.40 -2.38 -8.62
N PHE A 57 -4.65 -2.83 -8.50
CA PHE A 57 -5.04 -4.20 -8.75
C PHE A 57 -5.85 -4.27 -10.05
N TYR A 58 -5.28 -4.91 -11.08
CA TYR A 58 -5.85 -4.91 -12.43
C TYR A 58 -6.63 -6.19 -12.72
N VAL A 59 -7.86 -6.02 -13.19
CA VAL A 59 -8.75 -7.12 -13.55
C VAL A 59 -9.27 -6.89 -14.97
N LYS A 60 -9.15 -7.91 -15.83
CA LYS A 60 -9.74 -7.85 -17.18
C LYS A 60 -11.24 -8.09 -17.11
N LYS A 61 -12.03 -7.07 -17.44
CA LYS A 61 -13.51 -7.16 -17.46
C LYS A 61 -14.02 -8.34 -18.29
N ALA A 62 -13.40 -8.63 -19.44
CA ALA A 62 -13.79 -9.74 -20.31
C ALA A 62 -13.68 -11.13 -19.65
N HIS A 63 -12.95 -11.26 -18.53
CA HIS A 63 -12.81 -12.53 -17.81
C HIS A 63 -13.83 -12.70 -16.68
N ILE A 64 -14.57 -11.64 -16.31
CA ILE A 64 -15.63 -11.72 -15.31
C ILE A 64 -16.80 -12.53 -15.89
N GLY A 65 -17.21 -13.59 -15.19
CA GLY A 65 -18.23 -14.54 -15.65
C GLY A 65 -17.72 -15.64 -16.60
N VAL A 66 -16.45 -15.56 -17.05
CA VAL A 66 -15.80 -16.60 -17.85
C VAL A 66 -14.85 -17.43 -16.99
N ILE A 67 -14.05 -16.77 -16.15
CA ILE A 67 -13.16 -17.44 -15.20
C ILE A 67 -13.93 -17.70 -13.90
N PRO A 68 -14.16 -18.97 -13.52
CA PRO A 68 -14.84 -19.30 -12.28
C PRO A 68 -14.12 -18.70 -11.06
N GLY A 69 -14.86 -18.06 -10.16
CA GLY A 69 -14.32 -17.51 -8.91
C GLY A 69 -13.60 -16.16 -9.04
N LEU A 70 -13.38 -15.64 -10.26
CA LEU A 70 -12.65 -14.38 -10.41
C LEU A 70 -13.44 -13.20 -9.85
N LYS A 71 -14.76 -13.18 -10.02
CA LYS A 71 -15.59 -12.10 -9.48
C LYS A 71 -15.52 -12.09 -7.95
N GLU A 72 -15.73 -13.25 -7.35
CA GLU A 72 -15.74 -13.47 -5.91
C GLU A 72 -14.37 -13.15 -5.29
N TYR A 73 -13.28 -13.50 -5.98
CA TYR A 73 -11.92 -13.15 -5.54
C TYR A 73 -11.70 -11.64 -5.52
N VAL A 74 -12.18 -10.91 -6.53
CA VAL A 74 -12.02 -9.45 -6.59
C VAL A 74 -12.89 -8.77 -5.53
N GLU A 75 -14.12 -9.24 -5.32
CA GLU A 75 -15.00 -8.76 -4.24
C GLU A 75 -14.37 -8.99 -2.86
N TYR A 76 -13.80 -10.17 -2.63
CA TYR A 76 -13.07 -10.47 -1.40
C TYR A 76 -11.84 -9.58 -1.26
N PHE A 77 -11.04 -9.40 -2.32
CA PHE A 77 -9.85 -8.54 -2.27
C PHE A 77 -10.21 -7.09 -1.94
N LEU A 78 -11.33 -6.56 -2.45
CA LEU A 78 -11.80 -5.20 -2.18
C LEU A 78 -12.60 -5.05 -0.87
N SER A 79 -12.77 -6.13 -0.10
CA SER A 79 -13.48 -6.10 1.18
C SER A 79 -12.72 -5.32 2.24
N GLU A 80 -13.43 -4.77 3.22
CA GLU A 80 -12.80 -4.07 4.36
C GLU A 80 -11.84 -4.97 5.13
N ASP A 81 -12.15 -6.27 5.24
CA ASP A 81 -11.27 -7.26 5.89
C ASP A 81 -9.91 -7.41 5.19
N MET A 82 -9.82 -7.09 3.90
CA MET A 82 -8.59 -7.20 3.11
C MET A 82 -7.89 -5.87 2.87
N VAL A 83 -8.60 -4.78 2.60
CA VAL A 83 -7.99 -3.47 2.26
C VAL A 83 -8.16 -2.39 3.32
N GLY A 84 -8.88 -2.68 4.41
CA GLY A 84 -9.07 -1.76 5.53
C GLY A 84 -7.80 -1.54 6.37
N PRO A 85 -7.85 -0.60 7.33
CA PRO A 85 -6.69 -0.27 8.18
C PRO A 85 -6.27 -1.38 9.13
N ASP A 86 -7.19 -2.27 9.51
CA ASP A 86 -6.94 -3.41 10.41
C ASP A 86 -6.75 -4.73 9.64
N SER A 87 -6.43 -4.66 8.34
CA SER A 87 -6.38 -5.82 7.46
C SER A 87 -5.02 -6.54 7.48
N PRO A 88 -4.95 -7.78 7.00
CA PRO A 88 -3.67 -8.45 6.77
C PRO A 88 -2.74 -7.68 5.83
N LEU A 89 -3.28 -6.89 4.89
CA LEU A 89 -2.46 -6.06 4.00
C LEU A 89 -1.78 -4.92 4.77
N ALA A 90 -2.47 -4.33 5.75
CA ALA A 90 -1.88 -3.36 6.67
C ALA A 90 -0.77 -4.00 7.52
N ASP A 91 -1.01 -5.20 8.06
CA ASP A 91 0.00 -5.99 8.79
C ASP A 91 1.23 -6.33 7.93
N TYR A 92 1.02 -6.53 6.63
CA TYR A 92 2.11 -6.74 5.66
C TYR A 92 2.82 -5.44 5.24
N GLY A 93 2.40 -4.30 5.78
CA GLY A 93 3.06 -3.01 5.61
C GLY A 93 2.55 -2.19 4.44
N LEU A 94 1.37 -2.50 3.91
CA LEU A 94 0.66 -1.58 3.02
C LEU A 94 -0.06 -0.50 3.83
N VAL A 95 -0.21 0.68 3.24
CA VAL A 95 -1.02 1.75 3.81
C VAL A 95 -2.41 1.66 3.18
N ALA A 96 -3.44 1.51 4.00
CA ALA A 96 -4.82 1.54 3.54
C ALA A 96 -5.13 2.89 2.89
N ALA A 97 -5.71 2.86 1.69
CA ALA A 97 -6.23 4.06 1.05
C ALA A 97 -7.39 4.64 1.89
N PRO A 98 -7.72 5.94 1.80
CA PRO A 98 -8.86 6.53 2.49
C PRO A 98 -10.18 5.80 2.21
N ASP A 99 -11.11 5.83 3.17
CA ASP A 99 -12.41 5.12 3.07
C ASP A 99 -13.14 5.44 1.76
N ALA A 100 -13.18 6.72 1.38
CA ALA A 100 -13.81 7.18 0.16
C ALA A 100 -13.19 6.57 -1.12
N GLU A 101 -11.88 6.33 -1.14
CA GLU A 101 -11.21 5.69 -2.27
C GLU A 101 -11.49 4.18 -2.31
N ARG A 102 -11.53 3.52 -1.15
CA ARG A 102 -11.89 2.09 -1.06
C ARG A 102 -13.34 1.85 -1.49
N ASP A 103 -14.26 2.71 -1.04
CA ASP A 103 -15.66 2.70 -1.46
C ASP A 103 -15.81 2.96 -2.96
N ALA A 104 -15.10 3.94 -3.49
CA ALA A 104 -15.12 4.24 -4.92
C ALA A 104 -14.59 3.05 -5.75
N ALA A 105 -13.54 2.37 -5.30
CA ALA A 105 -13.00 1.19 -5.97
C ALA A 105 -14.02 0.03 -6.00
N ARG A 106 -14.70 -0.24 -4.88
CA ARG A 106 -15.78 -1.23 -4.81
C ARG A 106 -16.93 -0.89 -5.74
N ALA A 107 -17.44 0.35 -5.67
CA ALA A 107 -18.52 0.81 -6.51
C ALA A 107 -18.17 0.76 -8.01
N ALA A 108 -16.93 1.12 -8.38
CA ALA A 108 -16.45 1.02 -9.75
C ALA A 108 -16.40 -0.42 -10.25
N PHE A 109 -15.99 -1.37 -9.40
CA PHE A 109 -15.99 -2.79 -9.75
C PHE A 109 -17.41 -3.33 -9.92
N GLU A 110 -18.33 -3.02 -8.99
CA GLU A 110 -19.75 -3.42 -9.08
C GLU A 110 -20.45 -2.86 -10.32
N ALA A 111 -20.18 -1.60 -10.68
CA ALA A 111 -20.67 -0.98 -11.90
C ALA A 111 -19.99 -1.52 -13.17
N GLY A 112 -18.91 -2.30 -13.03
CA GLY A 112 -18.11 -2.80 -14.15
C GLY A 112 -17.43 -1.68 -14.94
N THR A 113 -17.08 -0.58 -14.28
CA THR A 113 -16.40 0.56 -14.91
C THR A 113 -14.99 0.15 -15.35
N THR A 114 -14.63 0.48 -16.58
CA THR A 114 -13.29 0.27 -17.12
C THR A 114 -12.53 1.60 -17.14
N LEU A 115 -11.29 1.58 -16.66
CA LEU A 115 -10.33 2.67 -16.83
C LEU A 115 -9.78 2.68 -18.26
#